data_AF-A0A6J4QBM3-F1
#
_entry.id   AF-A0A6J4QBM3-F1
#
_cell.length_a   1.000
_cell.length_b   1.000
_cell.length_c   1.000
_cell.angle_alpha   90.00
_cell.angle_beta   90.00
_cell.angle_gamma   90.00
#
_symmetry.space_group_name_H-M   'P 1'
#
loop_
_entity.id
_entity.type
_entity.pdbx_description
1 polymer ?
#
loop_
_entity_poly.entity_id
_entity_poly.type
_entity_poly.pdbx_seq_one_letter_code
_entity_poly.pdbx_strand_id
1 'polypeptide(L)'
;MSEKSAKAVAVERTSIRRQVQEMLRAEDKVSFSGSLGLFLRGLGYCAAAGFLVATVLWLALGTFHEQAYIGWTGWFAAYWVVLVGVLVVRSRAGEKERKGYKVGALSDDDDTPGGHAAGDLEARTPFFSQVMAWGPRALVDGFAGLRGKPSRRQNDMFKRAAQILSYLAKYSSGVPIKGLMRPPENIPVFTAALDWLEANDYTGRSSDGERMWITTIGRKKLTDHNIQIKITEV
;
A
#
# COMPACT_ATOMS: atom_id res chain seq x y z
N MET A 1 -8.96 -29.58 -24.57
CA MET A 1 -9.77 -28.54 -23.88
C MET A 1 -10.14 -27.46 -24.88
N SER A 2 -11.43 -27.16 -25.05
CA SER A 2 -11.89 -26.09 -25.96
C SER A 2 -11.47 -24.72 -25.44
N GLU A 3 -11.03 -23.84 -26.32
CA GLU A 3 -10.63 -22.45 -26.01
C GLU A 3 -11.73 -21.68 -25.24
N LYS A 4 -13.00 -22.01 -25.49
CA LYS A 4 -14.16 -21.44 -24.77
C LYS A 4 -14.19 -21.84 -23.29
N SER A 5 -13.75 -23.06 -22.95
CA SER A 5 -13.68 -23.55 -21.57
C SER A 5 -12.54 -22.88 -20.80
N ALA A 6 -11.40 -22.64 -21.44
CA ALA A 6 -10.27 -21.93 -20.82
C ALA A 6 -10.62 -20.47 -20.50
N LYS A 7 -11.30 -19.78 -21.42
CA LYS A 7 -11.76 -18.38 -21.21
C LYS A 7 -12.80 -18.28 -20.09
N ALA A 8 -13.78 -19.19 -20.03
CA ALA A 8 -14.79 -19.21 -18.96
C ALA A 8 -14.16 -19.39 -17.56
N VAL A 9 -13.20 -20.32 -17.43
CA VAL A 9 -12.49 -20.56 -16.17
C VAL A 9 -11.63 -19.37 -15.75
N ALA A 10 -11.06 -18.63 -16.71
CA ALA A 10 -10.30 -17.42 -16.42
C ALA A 10 -11.19 -16.30 -15.86
N VAL A 11 -12.37 -16.08 -16.44
CA VAL A 11 -13.36 -15.09 -16.00
C VAL A 11 -13.91 -15.40 -14.60
N GLU A 12 -14.18 -16.66 -14.30
CA GLU A 12 -14.63 -17.06 -12.96
C GLU A 12 -13.56 -16.81 -11.88
N ARG A 13 -12.29 -17.09 -12.19
CA ARG A 13 -11.17 -16.85 -11.27
C ARG A 13 -10.92 -15.36 -10.99
N THR A 14 -11.12 -14.48 -11.98
CA THR A 14 -10.98 -13.03 -11.78
C THR A 14 -12.14 -12.46 -10.96
N SER A 15 -13.36 -12.97 -11.17
CA SER A 15 -14.55 -12.67 -10.37
C SER A 15 -14.33 -12.95 -8.87
N ILE A 16 -13.90 -14.16 -8.51
CA ILE A 16 -13.68 -14.57 -7.11
C ILE A 16 -12.62 -13.68 -6.43
N ARG A 17 -11.50 -13.43 -7.11
CA ARG A 17 -10.44 -12.57 -6.57
C ARG A 17 -10.92 -11.16 -6.28
N ARG A 18 -11.78 -10.62 -7.15
CA ARG A 18 -12.36 -9.29 -6.98
C ARG A 18 -13.31 -9.23 -5.79
N GLN A 19 -14.18 -10.23 -5.63
CA GLN A 19 -15.09 -10.34 -4.47
C GLN A 19 -14.31 -10.43 -3.15
N VAL A 20 -13.29 -11.30 -3.07
CA VAL A 20 -12.42 -11.38 -1.89
C VAL A 20 -11.76 -10.02 -1.63
N GLN A 21 -11.21 -9.37 -2.65
CA GLN A 21 -10.57 -8.06 -2.47
C GLN A 21 -11.54 -6.98 -1.97
N GLU A 22 -12.79 -6.98 -2.44
CA GLU A 22 -13.82 -6.05 -1.97
C GLU A 22 -14.25 -6.34 -0.53
N MET A 23 -14.35 -7.60 -0.15
CA MET A 23 -14.59 -8.04 1.24
C MET A 23 -13.47 -7.57 2.18
N LEU A 24 -12.20 -7.84 1.83
CA LEU A 24 -11.05 -7.43 2.65
C LEU A 24 -10.99 -5.91 2.83
N ARG A 25 -11.33 -5.15 1.78
CA ARG A 25 -11.42 -3.68 1.85
C ARG A 25 -12.58 -3.21 2.72
N ALA A 26 -13.68 -3.95 2.80
CA ALA A 26 -14.83 -3.59 3.62
C ALA A 26 -14.53 -3.77 5.12
N GLU A 27 -13.82 -4.84 5.50
CA GLU A 27 -13.36 -5.06 6.87
C GLU A 27 -12.29 -4.04 7.30
N ASP A 28 -11.37 -3.65 6.40
CA ASP A 28 -10.29 -2.71 6.76
C ASP A 28 -10.77 -1.27 7.00
N LYS A 29 -12.01 -0.91 6.61
CA LYS A 29 -12.61 0.40 6.92
C LYS A 29 -12.68 0.70 8.42
N VAL A 30 -12.46 -0.30 9.27
CA VAL A 30 -12.45 -0.16 10.74
C VAL A 30 -11.08 0.33 11.28
N SER A 31 -10.00 0.38 10.47
CA SER A 31 -8.67 0.82 10.93
C SER A 31 -8.42 2.34 10.78
N PHE A 32 -9.34 3.15 11.31
CA PHE A 32 -9.13 4.60 11.45
C PHE A 32 -7.88 4.91 12.31
N SER A 33 -7.62 4.07 13.32
CA SER A 33 -6.48 4.18 14.23
C SER A 33 -5.13 4.01 13.53
N GLY A 34 -5.01 3.06 12.59
CA GLY A 34 -3.78 2.84 11.82
C GLY A 34 -3.43 4.03 10.91
N SER A 35 -4.45 4.57 10.22
CA SER A 35 -4.29 5.73 9.35
C SER A 35 -3.93 7.00 10.13
N LEU A 36 -4.55 7.20 11.29
CA LEU A 36 -4.23 8.31 12.19
C LEU A 36 -2.80 8.20 12.75
N GLY A 37 -2.37 7.00 13.14
CA GLY A 37 -0.99 6.77 13.62
C GLY A 37 0.06 7.05 12.54
N LEU A 38 -0.19 6.62 11.30
CA LEU A 38 0.66 6.93 10.15
C LEU A 38 0.72 8.43 9.87
N PHE A 39 -0.42 9.12 9.93
CA PHE A 39 -0.50 10.57 9.74
C PHE A 39 0.29 11.33 10.81
N LEU A 40 0.10 11.01 12.10
CA LEU A 40 0.80 11.66 13.20
C LEU A 40 2.32 11.42 13.15
N ARG A 41 2.75 10.20 12.81
CA ARG A 41 4.16 9.92 12.56
C ARG A 41 4.70 10.76 11.40
N GLY A 42 4.01 10.78 10.26
CA GLY A 42 4.39 11.61 9.12
C GLY A 42 4.54 13.10 9.49
N LEU A 43 3.60 13.63 10.27
CA LEU A 43 3.63 15.01 10.76
C LEU A 43 4.87 15.27 11.64
N GLY A 44 5.18 14.36 12.56
CA GLY A 44 6.36 14.44 13.42
C GLY A 44 7.66 14.48 12.63
N TYR A 45 7.81 13.62 11.61
CA TYR A 45 8.99 13.63 10.75
C TYR A 45 9.11 14.91 9.92
N CYS A 46 8.01 15.43 9.38
CA CYS A 46 8.01 16.72 8.67
C CYS A 46 8.39 17.88 9.60
N ALA A 47 7.89 17.89 10.84
CA ALA A 47 8.26 18.90 11.83
C ALA A 47 9.76 18.84 12.17
N ALA A 48 10.31 17.63 12.38
CA ALA A 48 11.74 17.43 12.66
C ALA A 48 12.62 17.87 11.48
N ALA A 49 12.24 17.52 10.24
CA ALA A 49 12.94 17.96 9.04
C ALA A 49 12.90 19.49 8.89
N GLY A 50 11.72 20.11 9.08
CA GLY A 50 11.58 21.56 9.07
C GLY A 50 12.44 22.25 10.12
N PHE A 51 12.51 21.68 11.33
CA PHE A 51 13.34 22.19 12.42
C PHE A 51 14.82 22.18 12.03
N LEU A 52 15.31 21.07 11.47
CA LEU A 52 16.70 20.96 11.01
C LEU A 52 17.01 21.94 9.88
N VAL A 53 16.13 22.05 8.88
CA VAL A 53 16.30 23.00 7.76
C VAL A 53 16.33 24.44 8.25
N ALA A 54 15.39 24.83 9.12
CA ALA A 54 15.33 26.17 9.70
C ALA A 54 16.59 26.49 10.51
N THR A 55 17.10 25.52 11.28
CA THR A 55 18.31 25.66 12.08
C THR A 55 19.55 25.84 11.21
N VAL A 56 19.71 25.01 10.16
CA VAL A 56 20.84 25.12 9.22
C VAL A 56 20.82 26.44 8.48
N LEU A 57 19.66 26.86 7.95
CA LEU A 57 19.54 28.12 7.22
C LEU A 57 19.78 29.33 8.13
N TRP A 58 19.24 29.31 9.35
CA TRP A 58 19.45 30.39 10.31
C TRP A 58 20.92 30.53 10.71
N LEU A 59 21.61 29.42 11.02
CA LEU A 59 23.04 29.43 11.34
C LEU A 59 23.89 29.85 10.13
N ALA A 60 23.64 29.28 8.96
CA ALA A 60 24.38 29.62 7.75
C ALA A 60 24.23 31.10 7.41
N LEU A 61 23.01 31.64 7.38
CA LEU A 61 22.79 33.05 7.04
C LEU A 61 23.25 33.99 8.15
N GLY A 62 23.17 33.58 9.42
CA GLY A 62 23.73 34.32 10.54
C GLY A 62 25.26 34.47 10.46
N THR A 63 25.96 33.52 9.82
CA THR A 63 27.41 33.65 9.58
C THR A 63 27.77 34.60 8.45
N PHE A 64 26.83 34.88 7.52
CA PHE A 64 27.10 35.74 6.36
C PHE A 64 26.53 37.15 6.49
N HIS A 65 25.50 37.37 7.31
CA HIS A 65 24.85 38.67 7.48
C HIS A 65 24.65 38.96 8.97
N GLU A 66 25.31 40.01 9.48
CA GLU A 66 25.18 40.48 10.87
C GLU A 66 23.74 40.89 11.24
N GLN A 67 22.84 41.04 10.25
CA GLN A 67 21.43 41.32 10.45
C GLN A 67 20.58 40.36 9.60
N ALA A 68 20.39 39.13 10.08
CA ALA A 68 19.38 38.24 9.50
C ALA A 68 17.97 38.78 9.81
N TYR A 69 17.34 39.45 8.84
CA TYR A 69 15.97 39.96 8.94
C TYR A 69 14.92 38.87 9.21
N ILE A 70 15.23 37.61 8.87
CA ILE A 70 14.35 36.46 9.05
C ILE A 70 14.92 35.60 10.17
N GLY A 71 14.25 35.64 11.33
CA GLY A 71 14.56 34.76 12.45
C GLY A 71 14.26 33.28 12.14
N TRP A 72 14.72 32.39 13.02
CA TRP A 72 14.52 30.95 12.91
C TRP A 72 13.06 30.54 12.64
N THR A 73 12.11 31.19 13.31
CA THR A 73 10.67 30.95 13.13
C THR A 73 10.18 31.27 11.72
N GLY A 74 10.74 32.28 11.06
CA GLY A 74 10.41 32.64 9.69
C GLY A 74 10.85 31.57 8.68
N TRP A 75 12.05 31.01 8.85
CA TRP A 75 12.53 29.89 8.03
C TRP A 75 11.71 28.62 8.24
N PHE A 76 11.33 28.34 9.49
CA PHE A 76 10.45 27.22 9.80
C PHE A 76 9.05 27.39 9.17
N ALA A 77 8.47 28.59 9.25
CA ALA A 77 7.19 28.90 8.61
C ALA A 77 7.28 28.79 7.08
N ALA A 78 8.35 29.31 6.46
CA ALA A 78 8.60 29.20 5.03
C ALA A 78 8.68 27.74 4.57
N TYR A 79 9.38 26.88 5.33
CA TYR A 79 9.41 25.43 5.09
C TYR A 79 8.00 24.82 5.06
N TRP A 80 7.15 25.13 6.05
CA TRP A 80 5.79 24.61 6.09
C TRP A 80 4.94 25.09 4.92
N VAL A 81 5.06 26.36 4.53
CA VAL A 81 4.34 26.91 3.36
C VAL A 81 4.74 26.16 2.09
N VAL A 82 6.04 25.93 1.88
CA VAL A 82 6.55 25.17 0.73
C VAL A 82 6.07 23.71 0.79
N LEU A 83 6.18 23.05 1.94
CA LEU A 83 5.75 21.66 2.14
C LEU A 83 4.26 21.50 1.83
N VAL A 84 3.40 22.35 2.40
CA VAL A 84 1.95 22.32 2.16
C VAL A 84 1.65 22.58 0.69
N GLY A 85 2.31 23.58 0.07
CA GLY A 85 2.17 23.86 -1.35
C GLY A 85 2.50 22.64 -2.23
N VAL A 86 3.63 21.98 -1.97
CA VAL A 86 4.04 20.75 -2.68
C VAL A 86 3.03 19.61 -2.48
N LEU A 87 2.53 19.41 -1.25
CA LEU A 87 1.53 18.39 -0.95
C LEU A 87 0.19 18.66 -1.67
N VAL A 88 -0.24 19.92 -1.75
CA VAL A 88 -1.44 20.33 -2.49
C VAL A 88 -1.27 20.09 -4.00
N VAL A 89 -0.11 20.46 -4.56
CA VAL A 89 0.18 20.23 -5.99
C VAL A 89 0.21 18.73 -6.30
N ARG A 90 0.90 17.93 -5.48
CA ARG A 90 0.97 16.47 -5.69
C ARG A 90 -0.38 15.77 -5.53
N SER A 91 -1.18 16.15 -4.54
CA SER A 91 -2.51 15.55 -4.37
C SER A 91 -3.41 15.86 -5.56
N ARG A 92 -3.37 17.09 -6.10
CA ARG A 92 -4.08 17.46 -7.33
C ARG A 92 -3.56 16.76 -8.58
N ALA A 93 -2.24 16.56 -8.71
CA ALA A 93 -1.65 15.84 -9.84
C ALA A 93 -2.04 14.36 -9.84
N GLY A 94 -1.99 13.70 -8.68
CA GLY A 94 -2.40 12.29 -8.53
C GLY A 94 -3.90 12.06 -8.78
N GLU A 95 -4.75 13.06 -8.52
CA GLU A 95 -6.17 12.98 -8.89
C GLU A 95 -6.40 13.06 -10.41
N LYS A 96 -5.60 13.85 -11.14
CA LYS A 96 -5.68 13.93 -12.61
C LYS A 96 -5.23 12.62 -13.26
N GLU A 97 -4.13 12.03 -12.80
CA GLU A 97 -3.66 10.72 -13.30
C GLU A 97 -4.69 9.61 -13.02
N ARG A 98 -5.32 9.60 -11.84
CA ARG A 98 -6.40 8.64 -11.52
C ARG A 98 -7.66 8.83 -12.37
N LYS A 99 -8.00 10.07 -12.75
CA LYS A 99 -9.14 10.34 -13.64
C LYS A 99 -8.85 9.93 -15.08
N GLY A 100 -7.61 10.09 -15.55
CA GLY A 100 -7.17 9.58 -16.86
C GLY A 100 -7.23 8.04 -16.94
N TYR A 101 -6.79 7.35 -15.89
CA TYR A 101 -6.80 5.89 -15.83
C TYR A 101 -8.20 5.27 -15.79
N LYS A 102 -9.19 5.96 -15.22
CA LYS A 102 -10.58 5.47 -15.17
C LYS A 102 -11.29 5.50 -16.53
N VAL A 103 -10.80 6.26 -17.49
CA VAL A 103 -11.37 6.31 -18.85
C VAL A 103 -10.73 5.25 -19.76
N GLY A 104 -9.51 4.78 -19.45
CA GLY A 104 -8.85 3.69 -20.19
C GLY A 104 -9.11 2.26 -19.68
N ALA A 105 -9.64 2.08 -18.47
CA ALA A 105 -9.82 0.77 -17.85
C ALA A 105 -11.08 -0.02 -18.32
N LEU A 106 -11.72 0.41 -19.41
CA LEU A 106 -12.73 -0.38 -20.15
C LEU A 106 -12.19 -0.98 -21.45
N SER A 107 -10.90 -0.80 -21.74
CA SER A 107 -10.21 -1.48 -22.83
C SER A 107 -9.44 -2.66 -22.25
N ASP A 108 -9.98 -3.86 -22.47
CA ASP A 108 -9.22 -5.12 -22.42
C ASP A 108 -8.05 -4.98 -23.41
N ASP A 109 -6.86 -4.68 -22.92
CA ASP A 109 -5.59 -5.16 -23.46
C ASP A 109 -4.42 -4.73 -22.56
N ASP A 110 -3.64 -5.73 -22.17
CA ASP A 110 -2.21 -5.81 -21.87
C ASP A 110 -1.41 -4.64 -21.24
N ASP A 111 -0.56 -5.05 -20.29
CA ASP A 111 0.76 -4.49 -19.96
C ASP A 111 0.88 -2.96 -19.89
N THR A 112 0.63 -2.39 -18.70
CA THR A 112 1.14 -1.03 -18.41
C THR A 112 2.49 -1.10 -17.67
N PRO A 113 3.63 -0.68 -18.27
CA PRO A 113 4.96 -0.67 -17.65
C PRO A 113 5.19 0.51 -16.68
N GLY A 114 4.13 1.08 -16.10
CA GLY A 114 4.20 2.27 -15.25
C GLY A 114 4.58 2.01 -13.77
N GLY A 115 4.70 0.74 -13.37
CA GLY A 115 5.04 0.35 -12.00
C GLY A 115 6.54 0.33 -11.70
N HIS A 116 7.40 0.23 -12.72
CA HIS A 116 8.83 -0.05 -12.54
C HIS A 116 9.70 1.21 -12.48
N ALA A 117 9.30 2.32 -13.12
CA ALA A 117 10.06 3.57 -13.09
C ALA A 117 10.13 4.22 -11.69
N ALA A 118 9.14 3.98 -10.83
CA ALA A 118 9.15 4.52 -9.46
C ALA A 118 10.10 3.76 -8.52
N GLY A 119 10.34 2.47 -8.77
CA GLY A 119 11.24 1.64 -7.96
C GLY A 119 12.72 1.85 -8.31
N ASP A 120 13.05 2.03 -9.60
CA ASP A 120 14.43 2.22 -10.03
C ASP A 120 15.00 3.61 -9.68
N LEU A 121 14.15 4.64 -9.57
CA LEU A 121 14.53 5.95 -9.03
C LEU A 121 14.73 5.94 -7.50
N GLU A 122 14.10 5.00 -6.81
CA GLU A 122 14.23 4.82 -5.36
C GLU A 122 15.60 4.19 -5.02
N ALA A 123 16.14 3.34 -5.89
CA ALA A 123 17.45 2.70 -5.70
C ALA A 123 18.67 3.63 -5.88
N ARG A 124 18.52 4.79 -6.54
CA ARG A 124 19.63 5.71 -6.86
C ARG A 124 19.61 7.04 -6.09
N THR A 125 18.66 7.21 -5.17
CA THR A 125 18.49 8.45 -4.42
C THR A 125 19.29 8.40 -3.12
N PRO A 126 20.10 9.44 -2.78
CA PRO A 126 20.90 9.44 -1.55
C PRO A 126 19.99 9.25 -0.33
N PHE A 127 20.43 8.49 0.68
CA PHE A 127 19.65 8.11 1.87
C PHE A 127 18.86 9.29 2.47
N PHE A 128 19.46 10.48 2.48
CA PHE A 128 18.83 11.72 2.95
C PHE A 128 17.54 12.08 2.19
N SER A 129 17.52 11.89 0.87
CA SER A 129 16.34 12.17 0.03
C SER A 129 15.23 11.13 0.22
N GLN A 130 15.56 9.88 0.53
CA GLN A 130 14.57 8.86 0.89
C GLN A 130 13.90 9.18 2.24
N VAL A 131 14.69 9.59 3.25
CA VAL A 131 14.18 9.99 4.57
C VAL A 131 13.33 11.27 4.46
N MET A 132 13.78 12.27 3.71
CA MET A 132 13.03 13.49 3.44
C MET A 132 11.73 13.23 2.67
N ALA A 133 11.70 12.23 1.79
CA ALA A 133 10.50 11.84 1.05
C ALA A 133 9.53 10.97 1.88
N TRP A 134 10.01 10.32 2.94
CA TRP A 134 9.20 9.44 3.77
C TRP A 134 8.10 10.21 4.52
N GLY A 135 8.43 11.33 5.16
CA GLY A 135 7.47 12.15 5.92
C GLY A 135 6.28 12.62 5.07
N PRO A 136 6.51 13.30 3.93
CA PRO A 136 5.46 13.71 3.01
C PRO A 136 4.63 12.53 2.47
N ARG A 137 5.25 11.38 2.18
CA ARG A 137 4.52 10.17 1.74
C ARG A 137 3.62 9.63 2.84
N ALA A 138 4.12 9.52 4.07
CA ALA A 138 3.34 9.06 5.23
C ALA A 138 2.16 10.00 5.52
N LEU A 139 2.33 11.32 5.36
CA LEU A 139 1.24 12.29 5.47
C LEU A 139 0.17 12.09 4.40
N VAL A 140 0.56 11.91 3.13
CA VAL A 140 -0.39 11.68 2.03
C VAL A 140 -1.12 10.35 2.21
N ASP A 141 -0.42 9.28 2.57
CA ASP A 141 -1.00 7.96 2.80
C ASP A 141 -1.94 7.96 4.02
N GLY A 142 -1.54 8.59 5.12
CA GLY A 142 -2.38 8.76 6.30
C GLY A 142 -3.64 9.59 6.01
N PHE A 143 -3.49 10.69 5.26
CA PHE A 143 -4.63 11.53 4.86
C PHE A 143 -5.57 10.85 3.87
N ALA A 144 -5.02 10.03 2.96
CA ALA A 144 -5.82 9.18 2.09
C ALA A 144 -6.62 8.15 2.91
N GLY A 145 -5.99 7.53 3.90
CA GLY A 145 -6.64 6.62 4.85
C GLY A 145 -7.75 7.29 5.66
N LEU A 146 -7.52 8.51 6.18
CA LEU A 146 -8.53 9.32 6.87
C LEU A 146 -9.72 9.69 5.98
N ARG A 147 -9.51 9.84 4.66
CA ARG A 147 -10.57 10.06 3.66
C ARG A 147 -11.27 8.76 3.23
N GLY A 148 -10.98 7.63 3.88
CA GLY A 148 -11.55 6.32 3.55
C GLY A 148 -11.09 5.78 2.19
N LYS A 149 -9.99 6.31 1.64
CA LYS A 149 -9.40 5.84 0.37
C LYS A 149 -8.21 4.93 0.70
N PRO A 150 -8.24 3.64 0.33
CA PRO A 150 -7.09 2.78 0.53
C PRO A 150 -5.88 3.33 -0.23
N SER A 151 -4.73 3.37 0.45
CA SER A 151 -3.46 3.79 -0.15
C SER A 151 -3.09 2.85 -1.31
N ARG A 152 -2.18 3.27 -2.21
CA ARG A 152 -1.74 2.41 -3.32
C ARG A 152 -1.14 1.11 -2.78
N ARG A 153 -0.31 1.22 -1.75
CA ARG A 153 0.31 0.08 -1.07
C ARG A 153 -0.71 -0.85 -0.41
N GLN A 154 -1.75 -0.30 0.22
CA GLN A 154 -2.87 -1.11 0.76
C GLN A 154 -3.62 -1.84 -0.35
N ASN A 155 -3.86 -1.20 -1.50
CA ASN A 155 -4.52 -1.87 -2.61
C ASN A 155 -3.72 -3.05 -3.17
N ASP A 156 -2.41 -2.89 -3.30
CA ASP A 156 -1.51 -3.95 -3.76
C ASP A 156 -1.44 -5.08 -2.73
N MET A 157 -1.39 -4.74 -1.43
CA MET A 157 -1.49 -5.68 -0.32
C MET A 157 -2.81 -6.48 -0.37
N PHE A 158 -3.97 -5.84 -0.51
CA PHE A 158 -5.26 -6.54 -0.59
C PHE A 158 -5.40 -7.41 -1.84
N LYS A 159 -4.92 -6.91 -2.98
CA LYS A 159 -4.89 -7.70 -4.21
C LYS A 159 -4.06 -8.96 -4.00
N ARG A 160 -2.95 -8.84 -3.28
CA ARG A 160 -2.09 -9.98 -3.00
C ARG A 160 -2.67 -10.93 -1.94
N ALA A 161 -3.22 -10.40 -0.86
CA ALA A 161 -3.93 -11.17 0.16
C ALA A 161 -5.06 -12.00 -0.45
N ALA A 162 -5.86 -11.40 -1.35
CA ALA A 162 -6.92 -12.12 -2.07
C ALA A 162 -6.37 -13.27 -2.94
N GLN A 163 -5.21 -13.07 -3.59
CA GLN A 163 -4.57 -14.14 -4.35
C GLN A 163 -4.11 -15.28 -3.45
N ILE A 164 -3.45 -14.97 -2.33
CA ILE A 164 -2.97 -15.96 -1.35
C ILE A 164 -4.16 -16.76 -0.82
N LEU A 165 -5.22 -16.07 -0.39
CA LEU A 165 -6.43 -16.70 0.15
C LEU A 165 -7.12 -17.57 -0.91
N SER A 166 -7.25 -17.09 -2.16
CA SER A 166 -7.82 -17.90 -3.26
C SER A 166 -6.98 -19.13 -3.60
N TYR A 167 -5.68 -19.10 -3.34
CA TYR A 167 -4.79 -20.23 -3.54
C TYR A 167 -4.92 -21.22 -2.39
N LEU A 168 -4.83 -20.75 -1.15
CA LEU A 168 -4.96 -21.59 0.04
C LEU A 168 -6.35 -22.25 0.12
N ALA A 169 -7.42 -21.61 -0.35
CA ALA A 169 -8.75 -22.19 -0.34
C ALA A 169 -8.91 -23.43 -1.21
N LYS A 170 -8.01 -23.65 -2.16
CA LYS A 170 -7.98 -24.86 -2.99
C LYS A 170 -7.33 -26.04 -2.27
N TYR A 171 -6.56 -25.78 -1.22
CA TYR A 171 -5.81 -26.80 -0.51
C TYR A 171 -6.36 -26.94 0.91
N SER A 172 -6.78 -28.15 1.28
CA SER A 172 -7.17 -28.44 2.66
C SER A 172 -5.94 -28.51 3.57
N SER A 173 -4.82 -29.03 3.06
CA SER A 173 -3.53 -29.12 3.73
C SER A 173 -2.71 -27.83 3.65
N GLY A 174 -2.01 -27.46 4.72
CA GLY A 174 -1.16 -26.26 4.73
C GLY A 174 -0.12 -26.23 3.60
N VAL A 175 0.02 -25.07 2.98
CA VAL A 175 0.89 -24.83 1.82
C VAL A 175 2.21 -24.21 2.30
N PRO A 176 3.38 -24.63 1.78
CA PRO A 176 4.66 -23.97 2.08
C PRO A 176 4.66 -22.50 1.69
N ILE A 177 5.11 -21.59 2.57
CA ILE A 177 5.14 -20.14 2.32
C ILE A 177 6.00 -19.80 1.10
N LYS A 178 7.12 -20.52 0.91
CA LYS A 178 7.98 -20.37 -0.28
C LYS A 178 7.21 -20.64 -1.59
N GLY A 179 6.23 -21.54 -1.57
CA GLY A 179 5.37 -21.83 -2.72
C GLY A 179 4.26 -20.81 -2.95
N LEU A 180 3.96 -19.97 -1.96
CA LEU A 180 3.02 -18.85 -2.12
C LEU A 180 3.65 -17.67 -2.86
N MET A 181 4.96 -17.45 -2.69
CA MET A 181 5.72 -16.37 -3.32
C MET A 181 5.85 -16.56 -4.84
N ARG A 182 5.67 -15.50 -5.63
CA ARG A 182 5.78 -15.55 -7.09
C ARG A 182 6.89 -14.65 -7.62
N PRO A 183 7.95 -15.15 -8.27
CA PRO A 183 8.91 -14.27 -8.93
C PRO A 183 8.27 -13.54 -10.13
N PRO A 184 8.51 -12.23 -10.37
CA PRO A 184 9.23 -11.25 -9.55
C PRO A 184 8.27 -10.45 -8.64
N GLU A 185 8.15 -10.83 -7.37
CA GLU A 185 7.24 -10.18 -6.42
C GLU A 185 7.97 -9.29 -5.42
N ASN A 186 7.32 -8.18 -5.05
CA ASN A 186 7.78 -7.26 -4.02
C ASN A 186 7.60 -7.90 -2.62
N ILE A 187 8.72 -8.31 -2.01
CA ILE A 187 8.77 -8.96 -0.69
C ILE A 187 7.99 -8.17 0.38
N PRO A 188 8.21 -6.84 0.56
CA PRO A 188 7.44 -6.03 1.50
C PRO A 188 5.91 -6.09 1.34
N VAL A 189 5.38 -6.23 0.12
CA VAL A 189 3.93 -6.33 -0.12
C VAL A 189 3.43 -7.73 0.24
N PHE A 190 4.21 -8.75 -0.09
CA PHE A 190 3.91 -10.14 0.26
C PHE A 190 3.86 -10.34 1.77
N THR A 191 4.89 -9.90 2.50
CA THR A 191 4.93 -10.03 3.96
C THR A 191 3.80 -9.27 4.63
N ALA A 192 3.54 -8.03 4.21
CA ALA A 192 2.42 -7.24 4.73
C ALA A 192 1.06 -7.93 4.48
N ALA A 193 0.88 -8.58 3.33
CA ALA A 193 -0.35 -9.32 3.04
C ALA A 193 -0.51 -10.56 3.94
N LEU A 194 0.58 -11.29 4.22
CA LEU A 194 0.55 -12.44 5.14
C LEU A 194 0.24 -12.00 6.57
N ASP A 195 0.94 -10.98 7.07
CA ASP A 195 0.76 -10.47 8.43
C ASP A 195 -0.66 -9.93 8.63
N TRP A 196 -1.22 -9.25 7.62
CA TRP A 196 -2.60 -8.78 7.67
C TRP A 196 -3.61 -9.94 7.69
N LEU A 197 -3.40 -10.99 6.89
CA LEU A 197 -4.30 -12.16 6.87
C LEU A 197 -4.28 -12.93 8.19
N GLU A 198 -3.11 -13.07 8.81
CA GLU A 198 -2.92 -13.71 10.11
C GLU A 198 -3.56 -12.88 11.23
N ALA A 199 -3.32 -11.57 11.26
CA ALA A 199 -3.90 -10.67 12.26
C ALA A 199 -5.44 -10.59 12.22
N ASN A 200 -6.06 -10.94 11.10
CA ASN A 200 -7.53 -10.95 10.91
C ASN A 200 -8.14 -12.37 10.97
N ASP A 201 -7.38 -13.35 11.47
CA ASP A 201 -7.76 -14.75 11.63
C ASP A 201 -8.18 -15.45 10.32
N TYR A 202 -7.75 -14.97 9.15
CA TYR A 202 -8.02 -15.65 7.88
C TYR A 202 -7.13 -16.87 7.69
N THR A 203 -5.88 -16.76 8.11
CA THR A 203 -4.85 -17.79 7.90
C THR A 203 -4.12 -18.13 9.19
N GLY A 204 -3.79 -19.40 9.36
CA GLY A 204 -2.90 -19.88 10.42
C GLY A 204 -1.53 -20.21 9.86
N ARG A 205 -0.49 -19.99 10.67
CA ARG A 205 0.90 -20.32 10.35
C ARG A 205 1.37 -21.50 11.20
N SER A 206 2.18 -22.36 10.61
CA SER A 206 2.84 -23.46 11.33
C SER A 206 3.81 -22.91 12.37
N SER A 207 4.08 -23.67 13.43
CA SER A 207 5.00 -23.28 14.50
C SER A 207 6.45 -23.10 14.01
N ASP A 208 6.84 -23.84 12.97
CA ASP A 208 8.11 -23.69 12.26
C ASP A 208 8.14 -22.49 11.29
N GLY A 209 6.99 -21.84 11.07
CA GLY A 209 6.84 -20.75 10.12
C GLY A 209 6.91 -21.16 8.64
N GLU A 210 6.94 -22.46 8.32
CA GLU A 210 7.17 -22.92 6.94
C GLU A 210 5.88 -23.05 6.13
N ARG A 211 4.75 -23.31 6.79
CA ARG A 211 3.47 -23.61 6.13
C ARG A 211 2.37 -22.67 6.62
N MET A 212 1.41 -22.42 5.73
CA MET A 212 0.23 -21.61 6.00
C MET A 212 -1.03 -22.29 5.48
N TRP A 213 -2.13 -22.18 6.23
CA TRP A 213 -3.45 -22.71 5.85
C TRP A 213 -4.55 -21.70 6.17
N ILE A 214 -5.76 -21.91 5.64
CA ILE A 214 -6.94 -21.11 6.02
C ILE A 214 -7.53 -21.70 7.29
N THR A 215 -7.76 -20.85 8.29
CA THR A 215 -8.39 -21.23 9.56
C THR A 215 -9.88 -21.57 9.37
N THR A 216 -10.50 -22.23 10.34
CA THR A 216 -11.95 -22.46 10.34
C THR A 216 -12.74 -21.15 10.30
N ILE A 217 -12.27 -20.12 11.00
CA ILE A 217 -12.87 -18.78 11.02
C ILE A 217 -12.77 -18.13 9.64
N GLY A 218 -11.59 -18.16 9.02
CA GLY A 218 -11.36 -17.63 7.68
C GLY A 218 -12.23 -18.30 6.62
N ARG A 219 -12.42 -19.62 6.70
CA ARG A 219 -13.37 -20.34 5.80
C ARG A 219 -14.79 -19.88 6.01
N LYS A 220 -15.25 -19.77 7.26
CA LYS A 220 -16.59 -19.30 7.57
C LYS A 220 -16.83 -17.90 6.99
N LYS A 221 -15.90 -16.96 7.20
CA LYS A 221 -15.98 -15.60 6.64
C LYS A 221 -16.08 -15.59 5.11
N LEU A 222 -15.33 -16.44 4.42
CA LEU A 222 -15.40 -16.58 2.96
C LEU A 222 -16.77 -17.09 2.50
N THR A 223 -17.32 -18.10 3.19
CA THR A 223 -18.63 -18.68 2.89
C THR A 223 -19.76 -17.69 3.16
N ASP A 224 -19.70 -16.95 4.27
CA ASP A 224 -20.70 -15.95 4.67
C ASP A 224 -20.85 -14.83 3.61
N HIS A 225 -19.79 -14.53 2.86
CA HIS A 225 -19.81 -13.58 1.75
C HIS A 225 -20.20 -14.21 0.39
N ASN A 226 -20.76 -15.42 0.41
CA ASN A 226 -21.20 -16.19 -0.75
C ASN A 226 -20.08 -16.46 -1.78
N ILE A 227 -18.82 -16.49 -1.33
CA ILE A 227 -17.68 -16.82 -2.17
C ILE A 227 -17.57 -18.35 -2.22
N GLN A 228 -18.38 -18.97 -3.09
CA GLN A 228 -18.35 -20.42 -3.30
C GLN A 228 -17.07 -20.83 -4.04
N ILE A 229 -16.02 -21.10 -3.27
CA ILE A 229 -14.83 -21.76 -3.81
C ILE A 229 -15.19 -23.24 -3.92
N LYS A 230 -15.59 -23.68 -5.12
CA LYS A 230 -15.76 -25.12 -5.40
C LYS A 230 -14.43 -25.81 -5.09
N ILE A 231 -14.39 -26.50 -3.95
CA ILE A 231 -13.26 -27.35 -3.58
C ILE A 231 -13.25 -28.45 -4.64
N THR A 232 -12.24 -28.43 -5.49
CA THR A 232 -11.99 -29.54 -6.39
C THR A 232 -11.36 -30.62 -5.52
N GLU A 233 -12.14 -31.63 -5.13
CA GLU A 233 -11.55 -32.85 -4.59
C GLU A 233 -10.61 -33.40 -5.67
N VAL A 234 -9.32 -33.45 -5.34
CA VAL A 234 -8.27 -34.10 -6.14
C VAL A 234 -8.02 -35.47 -5.55
#